data_AF-A0A0M9ECI1-F1
#
_entry.id   AF-A0A0M9ECI1-F1
#
_cell.length_a   1.000
_cell.length_b   1.000
_cell.length_c   1.000
_cell.angle_alpha   90.00
_cell.angle_beta   90.00
_cell.angle_gamma   90.00
#
_symmetry.space_group_name_H-M   'P 1'
#
loop_
_entity.id
_entity.type
_entity.pdbx_description
1 polymer ?
#
loop_
_entity_poly.entity_id
_entity_poly.type
_entity_poly.pdbx_seq_one_letter_code
_entity_poly.pdbx_strand_id
1 'polypeptide(L)'
;MKKSPWYMIVYDIADPKRLKKVHKIMKTQGLPVQQSVFFFQGYERNVVFLLDKIEKVMALDKDDLRAYPVSHPKNVWSTGGVLEAVPLINISSNTYHEVKAKQKKSSNKKQKKSWLKRVLSKFSKKT
;
A
#
# COMPACT_ATOMS: atom_id res chain seq x y z
N MET A 1 10.19 15.36 23.61
CA MET A 1 10.32 13.88 23.52
C MET A 1 10.75 13.51 22.10
N LYS A 2 11.76 12.65 21.95
CA LYS A 2 12.26 12.21 20.63
C LYS A 2 11.21 11.29 19.98
N LYS A 3 10.84 11.54 18.72
CA LYS A 3 9.90 10.66 17.99
C LYS A 3 10.61 9.33 17.68
N SER A 4 9.88 8.22 17.79
CA SER A 4 10.40 6.91 17.37
C SER A 4 10.61 6.88 15.84
N PRO A 5 11.77 6.40 15.35
CA PRO A 5 12.09 6.39 13.93
C PRO A 5 11.23 5.38 13.15
N TRP A 6 11.19 5.56 11.83
CA TRP A 6 10.43 4.73 10.90
C TRP A 6 11.35 3.91 10.02
N TYR A 7 10.91 2.70 9.69
CA TYR A 7 11.60 1.77 8.81
C TYR A 7 10.64 1.21 7.78
N MET A 8 11.10 1.05 6.55
CA MET A 8 10.46 0.26 5.50
C MET A 8 11.07 -1.14 5.51
N ILE A 9 10.26 -2.13 5.87
CA ILE A 9 10.65 -3.54 5.89
C ILE A 9 10.14 -4.18 4.60
N VAL A 10 11.05 -4.80 3.86
CA VAL A 10 10.79 -5.46 2.58
C VAL A 10 11.33 -6.87 2.64
N TYR A 11 10.56 -7.83 2.12
CA TYR A 11 11.02 -9.21 2.00
C TYR A 11 10.74 -9.80 0.63
N ASP A 12 11.59 -10.72 0.20
CA ASP A 12 11.39 -11.56 -0.98
C ASP A 12 11.44 -13.04 -0.56
N ILE A 13 10.30 -13.72 -0.65
CA ILE A 13 10.11 -15.09 -0.15
C ILE A 13 9.23 -15.85 -1.13
N ALA A 14 9.83 -16.82 -1.83
CA ALA A 14 9.12 -17.63 -2.83
C ALA A 14 8.28 -18.75 -2.19
N ASP A 15 8.70 -19.30 -1.04
CA ASP A 15 8.00 -20.42 -0.42
C ASP A 15 6.68 -19.97 0.25
N PRO A 16 5.51 -20.51 -0.14
CA PRO A 16 4.23 -20.06 0.40
C PRO A 16 4.05 -20.30 1.90
N LYS A 17 4.72 -21.31 2.49
CA LYS A 17 4.59 -21.62 3.92
C LYS A 17 5.39 -20.62 4.75
N ARG A 18 6.64 -20.32 4.37
CA ARG A 18 7.48 -19.30 5.01
C ARG A 18 6.89 -17.91 4.83
N LEU A 19 6.43 -17.59 3.61
CA LEU A 19 5.74 -16.32 3.31
C LEU A 19 4.55 -16.08 4.23
N LYS A 20 3.67 -17.08 4.42
CA LYS A 20 2.52 -16.97 5.34
C LYS A 20 2.96 -16.70 6.79
N LYS A 21 4.04 -17.34 7.25
CA LYS A 21 4.58 -17.12 8.61
C LYS A 21 5.13 -15.70 8.77
N VAL A 22 5.99 -15.26 7.86
CA VAL A 22 6.56 -13.90 7.86
C VAL A 22 5.46 -12.85 7.78
N HIS A 23 4.51 -13.01 6.86
CA HIS A 23 3.41 -12.07 6.69
C HIS A 23 2.53 -11.99 7.94
N LYS A 24 2.28 -13.11 8.63
CA LYS A 24 1.56 -13.12 9.92
C LYS A 24 2.32 -12.36 11.02
N ILE A 25 3.64 -12.53 11.10
CA ILE A 25 4.48 -11.75 12.03
C ILE A 25 4.33 -10.27 11.71
N MET A 26 4.54 -9.87 10.45
CA MET A 26 4.53 -8.48 10.02
C MET A 26 3.19 -7.77 10.22
N LYS A 27 2.05 -8.43 9.99
CA LYS A 27 0.72 -7.86 10.27
C LYS A 27 0.51 -7.44 11.73
N THR A 28 1.22 -8.08 12.67
CA THR A 28 1.09 -7.75 14.11
C THR A 28 2.04 -6.64 14.55
N GLN A 29 3.04 -6.31 13.74
CA GLN A 29 4.15 -5.43 14.13
C GLN A 29 4.19 -4.13 13.33
N GLY A 30 3.69 -4.13 12.10
CA GLY A 30 3.82 -3.00 11.17
C GLY A 30 2.57 -2.71 10.34
N LEU A 31 2.63 -1.57 9.64
CA LEU A 31 1.61 -1.10 8.71
C LEU A 31 1.85 -1.71 7.33
N PRO A 32 0.92 -2.50 6.77
CA PRO A 32 1.07 -3.06 5.43
C PRO A 32 0.94 -1.96 4.36
N VAL A 33 1.82 -2.01 3.35
CA VAL A 33 1.79 -1.11 2.17
C VAL A 33 1.58 -1.92 0.89
N GLN A 34 2.21 -3.09 0.80
CA GLN A 34 2.04 -4.07 -0.27
C GLN A 34 2.12 -5.47 0.33
N GLN A 35 1.97 -6.51 -0.50
CA GLN A 35 2.06 -7.90 -0.03
C GLN A 35 3.39 -8.21 0.68
N SER A 36 4.47 -7.56 0.25
CA SER A 36 5.83 -7.78 0.78
C SER A 36 6.52 -6.51 1.29
N VAL A 37 5.77 -5.44 1.53
CA VAL A 37 6.31 -4.15 2.01
C VAL A 37 5.48 -3.65 3.19
N PHE A 38 6.16 -3.31 4.28
CA PHE A 38 5.56 -2.82 5.52
C PHE A 38 6.32 -1.61 6.07
N PHE A 39 5.63 -0.72 6.74
CA PHE A 39 6.26 0.28 7.61
C PHE A 39 6.25 -0.17 9.06
N PHE A 40 7.36 0.04 9.76
CA PHE A 40 7.51 -0.24 11.18
C PHE A 40 8.00 1.02 11.90
N GLN A 41 7.43 1.32 13.07
CA GLN A 41 7.87 2.42 13.92
C GLN A 41 8.46 1.86 15.22
N GLY A 42 9.73 2.14 15.47
CA GLY A 42 10.44 1.59 16.63
C GLY A 42 11.87 2.09 16.68
N TYR A 43 12.52 1.96 17.84
CA TYR A 43 13.95 2.21 17.93
C TYR A 43 14.72 1.08 17.26
N GLU A 44 16.00 1.31 16.99
CA GLU A 44 16.89 0.34 16.34
C GLU A 44 16.82 -1.06 16.99
N ARG A 45 16.83 -1.12 18.33
CA ARG A 45 16.71 -2.37 19.08
C ARG A 45 15.40 -3.13 18.78
N ASN A 46 14.32 -2.41 18.52
CA ASN A 46 13.04 -3.02 18.14
C ASN A 46 13.08 -3.59 16.72
N VAL A 47 13.79 -2.91 15.80
CA VAL A 47 13.98 -3.39 14.43
C VAL A 47 14.83 -4.64 14.42
N VAL A 48 15.98 -4.64 15.11
CA VAL A 48 16.86 -5.82 15.20
C VAL A 48 16.08 -7.02 15.74
N PHE A 49 15.35 -6.84 16.85
CA PHE A 49 14.51 -7.91 17.41
C PHE A 49 13.44 -8.41 16.42
N LEU A 50 12.83 -7.51 15.64
CA LEU A 50 11.87 -7.89 14.61
C LEU A 50 12.52 -8.71 13.50
N LEU A 51 13.69 -8.29 13.02
CA LEU A 51 14.43 -8.99 11.96
C LEU A 51 14.87 -10.39 12.45
N ASP A 52 15.47 -10.48 13.64
CA ASP A 52 15.86 -11.76 14.26
C ASP A 52 14.67 -12.74 14.37
N LYS A 53 13.47 -12.21 14.67
CA LYS A 53 12.25 -13.00 14.78
C LYS A 53 11.79 -13.53 13.41
N ILE A 54 11.96 -12.75 12.35
CA ILE A 54 11.58 -13.13 10.99
C ILE A 54 12.59 -14.13 10.41
N GLU A 55 13.89 -13.91 10.64
CA GLU A 55 14.96 -14.79 10.16
C GLU A 55 14.81 -16.23 10.67
N LYS A 56 14.31 -16.41 11.91
CA LYS A 56 14.01 -17.75 12.49
C LYS A 56 13.00 -18.58 11.69
N VAL A 57 12.23 -17.96 10.79
CA VAL A 57 11.26 -18.66 9.93
C VAL A 57 11.59 -18.56 8.44
N MET A 58 12.68 -17.89 8.07
CA MET A 58 13.19 -17.77 6.71
C MET A 58 14.21 -18.88 6.41
N ALA A 59 14.47 -19.08 5.13
CA ALA A 59 15.64 -19.81 4.63
C ALA A 59 16.65 -18.79 4.12
N LEU A 60 17.70 -18.50 4.90
CA LEU A 60 18.63 -17.39 4.64
C LEU A 60 19.41 -17.51 3.31
N ASP A 61 19.47 -18.70 2.74
CA ASP A 61 20.09 -18.99 1.44
C ASP A 61 19.16 -18.67 0.25
N LYS A 62 17.86 -18.47 0.49
CA LYS A 62 16.82 -18.35 -0.55
C LYS A 62 15.94 -17.13 -0.42
N ASP A 63 15.83 -16.60 0.79
CA ASP A 63 14.91 -15.52 1.12
C ASP A 63 15.72 -14.25 1.42
N ASP A 64 15.20 -13.08 1.02
CA ASP A 64 15.82 -11.78 1.30
C ASP A 64 14.93 -10.98 2.26
N LEU A 65 15.55 -10.27 3.21
CA LEU A 65 14.86 -9.40 4.17
C LEU A 65 15.70 -8.14 4.38
N ARG A 66 15.07 -6.99 4.23
CA ARG A 66 15.73 -5.69 4.32
C ARG A 66 14.93 -4.71 5.15
N ALA A 67 15.64 -3.86 5.88
CA ALA A 67 15.09 -2.74 6.62
C ALA A 67 15.78 -1.45 6.19
N TYR A 68 14.99 -0.49 5.70
CA TYR A 68 15.49 0.82 5.30
C TYR A 68 14.95 1.89 6.25
N PRO A 69 15.79 2.68 6.93
CA PRO A 69 15.30 3.82 7.69
C PRO A 69 14.66 4.83 6.75
N VAL A 70 13.50 5.36 7.14
CA VAL A 70 12.78 6.40 6.39
C VAL A 70 12.40 7.53 7.32
N SER A 71 12.36 8.76 6.81
CA SER A 71 12.01 9.92 7.63
C SER A 71 10.57 9.85 8.15
N HIS A 72 9.65 9.36 7.31
CA HIS A 72 8.23 9.14 7.64
C HIS A 72 7.55 8.37 6.48
N PRO A 73 6.58 7.46 6.73
CA PRO A 73 5.83 6.75 5.69
C PRO A 73 5.22 7.66 4.61
N LYS A 74 4.68 8.81 5.02
CA LYS A 74 4.12 9.85 4.13
C LYS A 74 5.08 10.36 3.04
N ASN A 75 6.39 10.22 3.24
CA ASN A 75 7.41 10.70 2.32
C ASN A 75 7.85 9.61 1.32
N VAL A 76 7.30 8.40 1.42
CA VAL A 76 7.64 7.28 0.54
C VAL A 76 6.52 7.12 -0.48
N TRP A 77 6.88 7.24 -1.76
CA TRP A 77 5.96 6.94 -2.86
C TRP A 77 5.90 5.43 -3.09
N SER A 78 4.70 4.92 -3.35
CA SER A 78 4.48 3.53 -3.76
C SER A 78 3.49 3.47 -4.92
N THR A 79 3.70 2.53 -5.83
CA THR A 79 2.79 2.28 -6.97
C THR A 79 1.58 1.49 -6.50
N GLY A 80 0.37 1.95 -6.85
CA GLY A 80 -0.90 1.32 -6.44
C GLY A 80 -1.86 2.25 -5.69
N GLY A 81 -1.44 3.49 -5.40
CA GLY A 81 -2.18 4.41 -4.53
C GLY A 81 -1.87 4.16 -3.06
N VAL A 82 -2.20 5.13 -2.20
CA VAL A 82 -2.22 4.89 -0.75
C VAL A 82 -3.21 3.75 -0.54
N LEU A 83 -2.77 2.59 -0.03
CA LEU A 83 -3.71 1.68 0.61
C LEU A 83 -4.48 2.55 1.59
N GLU A 84 -5.76 2.80 1.31
CA GLU A 84 -6.67 3.28 2.32
C GLU A 84 -6.70 2.17 3.38
N ALA A 85 -5.71 2.16 4.26
CA ALA A 85 -5.81 1.59 5.58
C ALA A 85 -6.87 2.45 6.25
N VAL A 86 -8.13 2.19 5.91
CA VAL A 86 -9.27 2.72 6.62
C VAL A 86 -9.04 2.24 8.06
N PRO A 87 -8.86 3.14 9.03
CA PRO A 87 -8.72 2.71 10.40
C PRO A 87 -9.98 1.91 10.74
N LEU A 88 -9.81 0.71 11.32
CA LEU A 88 -10.92 -0.15 11.76
C LEU A 88 -11.81 0.53 12.81
N ILE A 89 -11.36 1.65 13.36
CA ILE A 89 -12.11 2.49 14.29
C ILE A 89 -12.17 3.88 13.69
N ASN A 90 -13.33 4.26 13.16
CA ASN A 90 -13.62 5.66 12.87
C ASN A 90 -14.44 6.25 14.01
N ILE A 91 -13.79 7.05 14.86
CA ILE A 91 -14.48 7.90 15.83
C ILE A 91 -14.84 9.21 15.12
N SER A 92 -15.84 9.17 14.24
CA SER A 92 -16.78 10.27 13.96
C SER A 92 -17.69 9.89 12.79
N SER A 93 -18.98 9.76 13.06
CA SER A 93 -20.01 9.25 12.15
C SER A 93 -20.48 10.25 11.07
N ASN A 94 -19.88 11.44 10.93
CA ASN A 94 -20.43 12.48 10.04
C ASN A 94 -19.66 12.77 8.74
N THR A 95 -18.47 12.22 8.53
CA THR A 95 -17.65 12.55 7.34
C THR A 95 -17.81 11.59 6.16
N TYR A 96 -18.42 10.41 6.35
CA TYR A 96 -18.57 9.41 5.27
C TYR A 96 -19.51 9.82 4.14
N HIS A 97 -20.56 10.61 4.42
CA HIS A 97 -21.53 11.00 3.40
C HIS A 97 -21.01 12.11 2.48
N GLU A 98 -20.12 12.99 2.94
CA GLU A 98 -19.55 14.06 2.11
C GLU A 98 -18.49 13.56 1.11
N VAL A 99 -17.68 12.57 1.48
CA VAL A 99 -16.60 12.05 0.62
C VAL A 99 -17.18 11.33 -0.60
N LYS A 100 -18.23 10.51 -0.42
CA LYS A 100 -18.93 9.86 -1.55
C LYS A 100 -19.62 10.88 -2.47
N ALA A 101 -20.17 11.97 -1.93
CA ALA A 101 -20.81 13.02 -2.73
C ALA A 101 -19.80 13.80 -3.61
N LYS A 102 -18.56 14.00 -3.13
CA LYS A 102 -17.48 14.65 -3.90
C LYS A 102 -16.84 13.72 -4.93
N GLN A 103 -16.61 12.45 -4.61
CA GLN A 103 -16.09 11.47 -5.58
C GLN A 103 -17.03 11.26 -6.77
N LYS A 104 -18.34 11.17 -6.54
CA LYS A 104 -19.36 11.01 -7.60
C LYS A 104 -19.44 12.21 -8.55
N LYS A 105 -19.10 13.43 -8.08
CA LYS A 105 -19.05 14.64 -8.92
C LYS A 105 -17.78 14.74 -9.76
N SER A 106 -16.67 14.13 -9.33
CA SER A 106 -15.39 14.18 -10.07
C SER A 106 -15.28 13.15 -11.21
N SER A 107 -16.00 12.02 -11.12
CA SER A 107 -15.88 10.92 -12.10
C SER A 107 -16.76 11.10 -13.36
N ASN A 108 -17.57 12.15 -13.47
CA ASN A 108 -18.45 12.34 -14.64
C ASN A 108 -18.03 13.47 -15.60
N LYS A 109 -16.75 13.86 -15.62
CA LYS A 109 -16.25 14.93 -16.51
C LYS A 109 -14.94 14.59 -17.23
N LYS A 110 -14.97 13.54 -18.04
CA LYS A 110 -14.09 13.22 -19.21
C LYS A 110 -14.42 11.77 -19.57
N GLN A 111 -15.20 11.45 -20.62
CA GLN A 111 -14.67 11.29 -21.97
C GLN A 111 -15.82 10.83 -22.91
N LYS A 112 -16.84 11.68 -23.17
CA LYS A 112 -17.91 11.37 -24.15
C LYS A 112 -17.85 12.19 -25.45
N LYS A 113 -16.85 13.06 -25.65
CA LYS A 113 -16.78 13.96 -26.82
C LYS A 113 -15.91 13.49 -28.01
N SER A 114 -15.22 12.35 -27.93
CA SER A 114 -14.34 11.88 -29.03
C SER A 114 -14.89 10.67 -29.80
N TRP A 115 -15.57 9.73 -29.13
CA TRP A 115 -16.06 8.52 -29.79
C TRP A 115 -17.22 8.79 -30.78
N LEU A 116 -18.17 9.67 -30.43
CA LEU A 116 -19.32 9.99 -31.29
C LEU A 116 -18.93 10.74 -32.58
N LYS A 117 -17.86 11.55 -32.56
CA LYS A 117 -17.34 12.21 -33.79
C LYS A 117 -16.71 11.21 -34.76
N ARG A 118 -16.13 10.11 -34.27
CA ARG A 118 -15.52 9.07 -35.13
C ARG A 118 -16.55 8.17 -35.78
N VAL A 119 -17.67 7.89 -35.12
CA VAL A 119 -18.73 7.01 -35.65
C VAL A 119 -19.57 7.70 -36.73
N LEU A 120 -19.85 9.01 -36.59
CA LEU A 120 -20.66 9.74 -37.57
C LEU A 120 -19.92 10.11 -38.87
N SER A 121 -18.58 10.13 -38.87
CA SER A 121 -17.79 10.42 -40.08
C SER A 121 -17.76 9.28 -41.12
N LYS A 122 -18.23 8.07 -40.76
CA LYS A 122 -18.23 6.90 -41.65
C LYS A 122 -19.55 6.66 -42.41
N PHE A 123 -20.56 7.51 -42.21
CA PHE A 123 -21.88 7.35 -42.86
C PHE A 123 -22.24 8.41 -43.90
N SER A 124 -21.33 9.32 -44.27
CA SER A 124 -21.57 10.33 -45.31
C SER A 124 -20.53 10.23 -46.43
N LYS A 125 -20.50 9.07 -47.11
CA LYS A 125 -19.96 8.89 -48.47
C LYS A 125 -20.67 7.71 -49.14
N LYS A 126 -21.91 7.94 -49.56
CA LYS A 126 -22.53 7.18 -50.66
C LYS A 126 -23.68 8.01 -51.23
N THR A 127 -23.74 8.03 -52.56
CA THR A 127 -24.53 8.85 -53.50
C THR A 127 -24.11 10.29 -53.61
#